data_AF-A0A524C1V6-F1
#
_entry.id   AF-A0A524C1V6-F1
#
_cell.length_a   1.000
_cell.length_b   1.000
_cell.length_c   1.000
_cell.angle_alpha   90.00
_cell.angle_beta   90.00
_cell.angle_gamma   90.00
#
_symmetry.space_group_name_H-M   'P 1'
#
loop_
_entity.id
_entity.type
_entity.pdbx_description
1 polymer ?
#
loop_
_entity_poly.entity_id
_entity_poly.type
_entity_poly.pdbx_seq_one_letter_code
_entity_poly.pdbx_strand_id
1 'polypeptide(L)'
;MRSSENRLLIDYLDQVKKKMPEWLKWKEEQLKKIIGDLEEQVIAEANLLSAGSPPTDKDFLEAIDRMGTPESIVKPYKKRGNPKFFIT
;
A
#
# COMPACT_ATOMS: atom_id res chain seq x y z
N MET A 1 0.82 20.01 7.77
CA MET A 1 -0.59 19.59 7.78
C MET A 1 -0.68 18.30 6.97
N ARG A 2 -0.90 17.17 7.62
CA ARG A 2 -1.13 15.82 7.08
C ARG A 2 -2.23 15.29 8.01
N SER A 3 -3.40 14.84 7.60
CA SER A 3 -3.87 14.40 6.29
C SER A 3 -5.40 14.50 6.31
N SER A 4 -6.05 14.59 5.17
CA SER A 4 -7.44 14.13 5.07
C SER A 4 -7.40 12.61 5.26
N GLU A 5 -7.38 12.18 6.52
CA GLU A 5 -7.27 10.80 6.99
C GLU A 5 -8.53 10.02 6.59
N ASN A 6 -8.61 9.67 5.30
CA ASN A 6 -9.63 8.77 4.80
C ASN A 6 -9.45 7.43 5.50
N ARG A 7 -10.46 7.03 6.28
CA ARG A 7 -10.47 5.77 7.05
C ARG A 7 -10.18 4.57 6.14
N LEU A 8 -10.62 4.63 4.88
CA LEU A 8 -10.37 3.63 3.85
C LEU A 8 -8.88 3.46 3.52
N LEU A 9 -8.15 4.57 3.39
CA LEU A 9 -6.71 4.55 3.11
C LEU A 9 -5.95 3.95 4.30
N ILE A 10 -6.31 4.35 5.51
CA ILE A 10 -5.68 3.85 6.74
C ILE A 10 -5.93 2.35 6.88
N ASP A 11 -7.17 1.88 6.67
CA ASP A 11 -7.52 0.47 6.72
C ASP A 11 -6.75 -0.33 5.66
N TYR A 12 -6.67 0.20 4.42
CA TYR A 12 -5.92 -0.41 3.34
C TYR A 12 -4.43 -0.57 3.66
N LEU A 13 -3.78 0.50 4.14
CA LEU A 13 -2.36 0.46 4.53
C LEU A 13 -2.11 -0.49 5.70
N ASP A 14 -3.03 -0.57 6.66
CA ASP A 14 -2.95 -1.53 7.78
C ASP A 14 -3.07 -2.99 7.28
N GLN A 15 -4.01 -3.26 6.36
CA GLN A 15 -4.13 -4.56 5.72
C GLN A 15 -2.86 -4.96 4.95
N VAL A 16 -2.28 -4.03 4.18
CA VAL A 16 -1.01 -4.24 3.48
C VAL A 16 0.08 -4.59 4.51
N LYS A 17 0.24 -3.78 5.55
CA LYS A 17 1.24 -3.98 6.61
C LYS A 17 1.08 -5.32 7.33
N LYS A 18 -0.15 -5.76 7.61
CA LYS A 18 -0.46 -7.07 8.20
C LYS A 18 -0.07 -8.22 7.27
N LYS A 19 -0.36 -8.09 5.98
CA LYS A 19 -0.06 -9.11 4.96
C LYS A 19 1.40 -9.12 4.49
N MET A 20 2.21 -8.10 4.82
CA MET A 20 3.64 -8.05 4.52
C MET A 20 4.41 -9.17 5.26
N PRO A 21 5.43 -9.77 4.60
CA PRO A 21 6.23 -10.84 5.19
C PRO A 21 7.14 -10.35 6.34
N GLU A 22 7.45 -11.24 7.29
CA GLU A 22 8.17 -10.90 8.52
C GLU A 22 9.57 -10.34 8.30
N TRP A 23 10.33 -10.84 7.31
CA TRP A 23 11.64 -10.32 6.97
C TRP A 23 11.62 -8.84 6.56
N LEU A 24 10.48 -8.35 6.03
CA LEU A 24 10.28 -6.94 5.70
C LEU A 24 9.85 -6.13 6.93
N LYS A 25 9.16 -6.76 7.89
CA LYS A 25 8.85 -6.15 9.20
C LYS A 25 10.11 -5.84 10.00
N TRP A 26 11.15 -6.69 9.88
CA TRP A 26 12.47 -6.41 10.48
C TRP A 26 13.20 -5.24 9.81
N LYS A 27 12.82 -4.89 8.58
CA LYS A 27 13.33 -3.71 7.87
C LYS A 27 12.34 -2.56 7.98
N GLU A 28 12.13 -2.07 9.20
CA GLU A 28 11.16 -1.01 9.50
C GLU A 28 11.30 0.21 8.58
N GLU A 29 12.53 0.62 8.25
CA GLU A 29 12.78 1.76 7.36
C GLU A 29 12.27 1.49 5.93
N GLN A 30 12.52 0.30 5.40
CA GLN A 30 12.02 -0.09 4.08
C GLN A 30 10.50 -0.26 4.09
N LEU A 31 9.94 -0.86 5.14
CA LEU A 31 8.51 -0.99 5.31
C LEU A 31 7.83 0.39 5.35
N LYS A 32 8.35 1.33 6.14
CA LYS A 32 7.84 2.70 6.21
C LYS A 32 7.93 3.40 4.85
N LYS A 33 9.03 3.22 4.11
CA LYS A 33 9.17 3.75 2.76
C LYS A 33 8.12 3.20 1.81
N ILE A 34 7.93 1.88 1.80
CA ILE A 34 6.96 1.21 0.93
C ILE A 34 5.53 1.67 1.25
N ILE A 35 5.18 1.72 2.54
CA ILE A 35 3.85 2.15 2.98
C ILE A 35 3.63 3.63 2.66
N GLY A 36 4.62 4.49 2.86
CA GLY A 36 4.54 5.91 2.52
C GLY A 36 4.41 6.15 1.01
N ASP A 37 5.18 5.42 0.21
CA ASP A 37 5.09 5.46 -1.25
C ASP A 37 3.71 4.98 -1.73
N LEU A 38 3.16 3.93 -1.11
CA LEU A 38 1.81 3.45 -1.37
C LEU A 38 0.74 4.49 -1.02
N GLU A 39 0.87 5.14 0.15
CA GLU A 39 -0.01 6.21 0.59
C GLU A 39 -0.03 7.35 -0.42
N GLU A 40 1.14 7.83 -0.84
CA GLU A 40 1.26 8.90 -1.83
C GLU A 40 0.67 8.49 -3.19
N GLN A 41 0.89 7.25 -3.63
CA GLN A 41 0.31 6.75 -4.88
C GLN A 41 -1.22 6.71 -4.82
N VAL A 42 -1.83 6.19 -3.74
CA VAL A 42 -3.30 6.15 -3.61
C VAL A 42 -3.87 7.57 -3.55
N ILE A 43 -3.22 8.49 -2.83
CA ILE A 43 -3.65 9.89 -2.77
C ILE A 43 -3.53 10.56 -4.15
N ALA A 44 -2.44 10.33 -4.88
CA ALA A 44 -2.26 10.87 -6.22
C ALA A 44 -3.34 10.34 -7.17
N GLU A 45 -3.65 9.05 -7.10
CA GLU A 45 -4.67 8.42 -7.94
C GLU A 45 -6.09 8.89 -7.58
N ALA A 46 -6.41 9.01 -6.30
CA ALA A 46 -7.67 9.58 -5.84
C ALA A 46 -7.83 11.06 -6.29
N ASN A 47 -6.75 11.86 -6.21
CA ASN A 47 -6.77 13.23 -6.73
C ASN A 47 -6.95 13.29 -8.25
N LEU A 48 -6.36 12.34 -8.99
CA LEU A 48 -6.56 12.21 -10.44
C LEU A 48 -8.02 11.88 -10.78
N LEU A 49 -8.63 10.94 -10.04
CA LEU A 49 -10.04 10.57 -10.20
C LEU A 49 -10.98 11.73 -9.88
N SER A 50 -10.65 12.50 -8.85
CA SER A 50 -11.38 13.68 -8.41
C SER A 50 -11.26 14.89 -9.36
N ALA A 51 -10.44 14.80 -10.42
CA ALA A 51 -10.25 15.82 -11.44
C ALA A 51 -10.00 17.25 -10.89
N GLY A 52 -9.28 17.35 -9.76
CA GLY A 52 -8.93 18.62 -9.11
C GLY A 52 -9.87 19.07 -7.97
N SER A 53 -10.91 18.30 -7.65
CA SER A 53 -11.70 18.47 -6.41
C SER A 53 -11.04 17.72 -5.23
N PRO A 54 -11.42 18.00 -3.97
CA PRO A 54 -10.99 17.15 -2.85
C PRO A 54 -11.54 15.72 -3.03
N PRO A 55 -10.67 14.69 -3.04
CA PRO A 55 -11.09 13.32 -3.27
C PRO A 55 -12.03 12.83 -2.17
N THR A 56 -13.12 12.19 -2.60
CA THR A 56 -14.17 11.63 -1.73
C THR A 56 -13.89 10.17 -1.40
N ASP A 57 -14.58 9.59 -0.42
CA ASP A 57 -14.45 8.16 -0.05
C ASP A 57 -14.60 7.22 -1.26
N LYS A 58 -15.44 7.56 -2.24
CA LYS A 58 -15.61 6.79 -3.48
C LYS A 58 -14.37 6.83 -4.37
N ASP A 59 -13.72 7.98 -4.49
CA ASP A 59 -12.49 8.14 -5.26
C ASP A 59 -11.35 7.36 -4.63
N PHE A 60 -11.29 7.31 -3.29
CA PHE A 60 -10.33 6.46 -2.57
C PHE A 60 -10.61 4.97 -2.77
N LEU A 61 -11.88 4.55 -2.75
CA LEU A 61 -12.27 3.17 -3.03
C LEU A 61 -11.85 2.75 -4.44
N GLU A 62 -12.09 3.60 -5.44
CA GLU A 62 -11.75 3.34 -6.83
C GLU A 62 -10.23 3.39 -7.07
N ALA A 63 -9.50 4.30 -6.41
CA ALA A 63 -8.04 4.33 -6.42
C ALA A 63 -7.45 3.05 -5.79
N ILE A 64 -8.01 2.58 -4.68
CA ILE A 64 -7.60 1.31 -4.05
C ILE A 64 -7.86 0.12 -4.97
N ASP A 65 -9.01 0.11 -5.68
CA ASP A 65 -9.33 -0.93 -6.65
C ASP A 65 -8.36 -0.95 -7.83
N ARG A 66 -8.01 0.24 -8.36
CA ARG A 66 -7.02 0.40 -9.45
C ARG A 66 -5.60 0.01 -9.05
N MET A 67 -5.17 0.42 -7.86
CA MET A 67 -3.88 0.02 -7.28
C MET A 67 -3.80 -1.49 -7.02
N GLY A 68 -4.95 -2.12 -6.85
CA GLY A 68 -5.11 -3.54 -6.64
C GLY A 68 -5.08 -3.94 -5.17
N THR A 69 -5.46 -5.20 -4.94
CA THR A 69 -5.63 -5.72 -3.58
C THR A 69 -4.31 -5.67 -2.80
N PRO A 70 -4.38 -5.51 -1.46
CA PRO A 70 -3.20 -5.60 -0.60
C PRO A 70 -2.38 -6.86 -0.87
N GLU A 71 -3.04 -7.95 -1.26
CA GLU A 71 -2.42 -9.23 -1.62
C GLU A 71 -1.57 -9.19 -2.88
N SER A 72 -2.05 -8.50 -3.92
CA SER A 72 -1.28 -8.32 -5.16
C SER A 72 -0.03 -7.47 -4.94
N ILE A 73 -0.11 -6.47 -4.05
CA ILE A 73 1.03 -5.61 -3.74
C ILE A 73 2.06 -6.35 -2.91
N VAL A 74 1.65 -7.16 -1.92
CA VAL A 74 2.61 -7.93 -1.10
C VAL A 74 3.16 -9.17 -1.81
N LYS A 75 2.48 -9.69 -2.84
CA LYS A 75 2.90 -10.87 -3.63
C LYS A 75 4.37 -10.80 -4.10
N PRO A 76 4.84 -9.74 -4.76
CA PRO A 76 6.25 -9.62 -5.17
C PRO A 76 7.22 -9.63 -3.97
N TYR A 77 6.85 -9.03 -2.84
CA TYR A 77 7.68 -9.04 -1.63
C TYR A 77 7.72 -10.41 -0.95
N LYS A 78 6.59 -11.13 -0.90
CA LYS A 78 6.56 -12.53 -0.43
C LYS A 78 7.45 -13.43 -1.28
N LYS A 79 7.43 -13.25 -2.60
CA LYS A 79 8.24 -14.04 -3.54
C LYS A 79 9.74 -13.73 -3.44
N ARG A 80 10.11 -12.45 -3.20
CA ARG A 80 11.50 -12.03 -2.96
C ARG A 80 12.07 -12.54 -1.63
N GLY A 81 11.23 -12.66 -0.61
CA GLY A 81 11.59 -13.18 0.70
C GLY A 81 11.78 -14.68 0.78
N ASN A 82 11.46 -15.40 -0.30
CA ASN A 82 11.73 -16.82 -0.43
C ASN A 82 12.97 -16.98 -1.33
N PRO A 83 14.20 -16.74 -0.82
CA PRO A 83 15.36 -17.29 -1.50
C PRO A 83 15.08 -18.79 -1.62
N LYS A 84 15.06 -19.32 -2.84
CA LYS A 84 15.20 -20.75 -3.08
C LYS A 84 16.57 -21.14 -2.52
N PHE A 85 16.69 -21.30 -1.20
CA PHE A 85 17.68 -22.18 -0.64
C PHE A 85 17.09 -23.58 -0.79
N PHE A 86 17.27 -24.15 -1.98
CA PHE A 86 17.56 -25.57 -2.03
C PHE A 86 19.08 -25.66 -2.00
N ILE A 87 19.58 -26.00 -0.82
CA ILE A 87 20.98 -26.33 -0.54
C ILE A 87 21.26 -27.67 -1.25
N THR A 88 22.33 -27.72 -2.06
CA THR A 88 23.41 -28.74 -2.08
C THR A 88 24.33 -28.45 -3.26
#